data_AF-A0A950XLX7-F1
#
_entry.id   AF-A0A950XLX7-F1
#
_cell.length_a   1.000
_cell.length_b   1.000
_cell.length_c   1.000
_cell.angle_alpha   90.00
_cell.angle_beta   90.00
_cell.angle_gamma   90.00
#
_symmetry.space_group_name_H-M   'P 1'
#
loop_
_entity.id
_entity.type
_entity.pdbx_description
1 polymer ?
#
loop_
_entity_poly.entity_id
_entity_poly.type
_entity_poly.pdbx_seq_one_letter_code
_entity_poly.pdbx_strand_id
1 'polypeptide(L)'
;AAAQRWSPYGFRTNAEVSGALLRRKFRLGSAAMEPLCTALDRGLLSIRGVHRTMRVAWTMADLAGRRAPGLDEVAAALSFRQPGASR
;
A
#
# COMPACT_ATOMS: atom_id res chain seq x y z
N ALA A 1 12.45 1.50 9.77
CA ALA A 1 11.31 2.36 9.38
C ALA A 1 9.96 1.81 9.84
N ALA A 2 9.49 0.65 9.35
CA ALA A 2 8.19 0.07 9.73
C ALA A 2 7.94 -0.06 11.24
N ALA A 3 8.78 -0.80 11.97
CA ALA A 3 8.57 -1.06 13.40
C ALA A 3 8.49 0.23 14.23
N GLN A 4 9.31 1.22 13.90
CA GLN A 4 9.28 2.53 14.56
C GLN A 4 7.97 3.29 14.25
N ARG A 5 7.56 3.34 12.97
CA ARG A 5 6.34 4.02 12.55
C ARG A 5 5.08 3.40 13.15
N TRP A 6 5.06 2.08 13.33
CA TRP A 6 3.89 1.35 13.79
C TRP A 6 3.86 1.06 15.30
N SER A 7 4.96 1.28 16.01
CA SER A 7 5.05 1.06 17.46
C SER A 7 3.90 1.73 18.26
N PRO A 8 3.49 2.99 17.98
CA PRO A 8 2.35 3.62 18.68
C PRO A 8 1.00 2.92 18.44
N TYR A 9 0.91 2.03 17.45
CA TYR A 9 -0.29 1.29 17.08
C TYR A 9 -0.18 -0.21 17.38
N GLY A 10 0.93 -0.66 17.98
CA GLY A 10 1.14 -2.05 18.38
C GLY A 10 1.52 -3.02 17.24
N PHE A 11 1.88 -2.53 16.05
CA PHE A 11 2.35 -3.38 14.96
C PHE A 11 3.87 -3.32 14.80
N ARG A 12 4.45 -4.40 14.26
CA ARG A 12 5.89 -4.53 14.01
C ARG A 12 6.23 -4.44 12.53
N THR A 13 5.30 -4.81 11.65
CA THR A 13 5.53 -4.87 10.20
C THR A 13 4.45 -4.13 9.41
N ASN A 14 4.76 -3.77 8.16
CA ASN A 14 3.77 -3.22 7.23
C ASN A 14 2.65 -4.22 6.90
N ALA A 15 2.85 -5.54 7.07
CA ALA A 15 1.84 -6.54 6.78
C ALA A 15 0.69 -6.55 7.81
N GLU A 16 0.97 -6.18 9.06
CA GLU A 16 0.03 -6.25 10.19
C GLU A 16 -0.92 -5.04 10.24
N VAL A 17 -0.48 -3.88 9.75
CA VAL A 17 -1.21 -2.61 9.89
C VAL A 17 -2.62 -2.67 9.30
N SER A 18 -3.64 -2.28 10.06
CA SER A 18 -5.04 -2.38 9.61
C SER A 18 -5.35 -1.45 8.43
N GLY A 19 -6.25 -1.88 7.54
CA GLY A 19 -6.72 -1.04 6.44
C GLY A 19 -7.42 0.25 6.90
N ALA A 20 -8.11 0.18 8.04
CA ALA A 20 -8.73 1.36 8.65
C ALA A 20 -7.70 2.41 9.06
N LEU A 21 -6.57 1.99 9.64
CA LEU A 21 -5.49 2.88 10.01
C LEU A 21 -4.79 3.48 8.79
N LEU A 22 -4.55 2.66 7.75
CA LEU A 22 -4.02 3.11 6.46
C LEU A 22 -4.92 4.18 5.83
N ARG A 23 -6.23 4.00 5.85
CA ARG A 23 -7.17 4.95 5.22
C ARG A 23 -7.34 6.24 6.02
N ARG A 24 -7.29 6.18 7.36
CA ARG A 24 -7.61 7.32 8.24
C ARG A 24 -6.39 8.16 8.63
N LYS A 25 -5.24 7.54 8.88
CA LYS A 25 -4.04 8.24 9.40
C LYS A 25 -2.84 8.19 8.46
N PHE A 26 -2.76 7.19 7.57
CA PHE A 26 -1.61 6.97 6.69
C PHE A 26 -2.02 6.92 5.22
N ARG A 27 -2.98 7.76 4.86
CA ARG A 27 -3.45 7.88 3.48
C ARG A 27 -2.30 8.44 2.63
N LEU A 28 -2.08 7.85 1.47
CA LEU A 28 -1.07 8.34 0.53
C LEU A 28 -1.54 9.66 -0.09
N GLY A 29 -0.62 10.44 -0.66
CA GLY A 29 -0.96 11.64 -1.41
C GLY A 29 -1.88 11.33 -2.59
N SER A 30 -2.67 12.31 -3.04
CA SER A 30 -3.70 12.12 -4.07
C SER A 30 -3.17 11.43 -5.34
N ALA A 31 -2.01 11.86 -5.83
CA ALA A 31 -1.38 11.27 -7.02
C ALA A 31 -1.02 9.78 -6.82
N ALA A 32 -0.56 9.40 -5.63
CA ALA A 32 -0.27 8.00 -5.31
C ALA A 32 -1.55 7.18 -5.07
N MET A 33 -2.65 7.81 -4.65
CA MET A 33 -3.94 7.14 -4.47
C MET A 33 -4.69 6.93 -5.78
N GLU A 34 -4.51 7.78 -6.78
CA GLU A 34 -5.26 7.78 -8.04
C GLU A 34 -5.23 6.42 -8.76
N PRO A 35 -4.06 5.75 -8.97
CA PRO A 35 -4.04 4.43 -9.60
C PRO A 35 -4.82 3.36 -8.82
N LEU A 36 -4.81 3.43 -7.48
CA LEU A 36 -5.56 2.51 -6.61
C LEU A 36 -7.07 2.72 -6.74
N CYS A 37 -7.50 3.99 -6.78
CA CYS A 37 -8.90 4.35 -7.00
C CYS A 37 -9.37 3.89 -8.37
N THR A 38 -8.63 4.21 -9.44
CA THR A 38 -8.98 3.76 -10.80
C THR A 38 -9.07 2.25 -10.92
N ALA A 39 -8.13 1.50 -10.31
CA ALA A 39 -8.18 0.03 -10.33
C ALA A 39 -9.37 -0.53 -9.53
N LEU A 40 -9.74 0.12 -8.41
CA LEU A 40 -10.92 -0.23 -7.63
C LEU A 40 -12.21 0.03 -8.41
N ASP A 41 -12.34 1.22 -9.01
CA ASP A 41 -13.52 1.66 -9.76
C ASP A 41 -13.76 0.78 -11.00
N ARG A 42 -12.68 0.30 -11.63
CA ARG A 42 -12.73 -0.64 -12.76
C ARG A 42 -12.94 -2.10 -12.35
N GLY A 43 -13.09 -2.40 -11.06
CA GLY A 43 -13.25 -3.77 -10.55
C GLY A 43 -12.00 -4.64 -10.67
N LEU A 44 -10.86 -4.07 -11.07
CA LEU A 44 -9.56 -4.77 -11.15
C LEU A 44 -8.96 -5.02 -9.76
N LEU A 45 -9.43 -4.28 -8.76
CA LEU A 45 -8.94 -4.35 -7.40
C LEU A 45 -10.10 -4.33 -6.41
N SER A 46 -10.10 -5.22 -5.42
CA SER A 46 -11.03 -5.12 -4.29
C SER A 46 -10.52 -4.13 -3.24
N ILE A 47 -11.37 -3.70 -2.32
CA ILE A 47 -10.95 -2.87 -1.15
C ILE A 47 -9.84 -3.57 -0.34
N ARG A 48 -9.97 -4.89 -0.13
CA ARG A 48 -8.90 -5.69 0.50
C ARG A 48 -7.63 -5.69 -0.34
N GLY A 49 -7.80 -5.67 -1.66
CA GLY A 49 -6.75 -5.49 -2.65
C GLY A 49 -5.97 -4.19 -2.45
N VAL A 50 -6.69 -3.06 -2.35
CA VAL A 50 -6.13 -1.72 -2.08
C VAL A 50 -5.28 -1.74 -0.82
N HIS A 51 -5.82 -2.24 0.30
CA HIS A 51 -5.08 -2.28 1.56
C HIS A 51 -3.78 -3.09 1.45
N ARG A 52 -3.84 -4.27 0.83
CA ARG A 52 -2.64 -5.10 0.61
C ARG A 52 -1.62 -4.37 -0.28
N THR A 53 -2.05 -3.71 -1.35
CA THR A 53 -1.16 -2.94 -2.23
C THR A 53 -0.49 -1.79 -1.47
N MET A 54 -1.26 -1.05 -0.65
CA MET A 54 -0.71 0.00 0.20
C MET A 54 0.37 -0.54 1.17
N ARG A 55 0.16 -1.71 1.78
CA ARG A 55 1.16 -2.33 2.67
C ARG A 55 2.46 -2.65 1.92
N VAL A 56 2.37 -3.14 0.69
CA VAL A 56 3.54 -3.42 -0.17
C VAL A 56 4.24 -2.12 -0.56
N ALA A 57 3.49 -1.09 -0.94
CA ALA A 57 4.05 0.23 -1.24
C ALA A 57 4.80 0.82 -0.03
N TRP A 58 4.27 0.67 1.19
CA TRP A 58 4.95 1.04 2.44
C TRP A 58 6.24 0.26 2.67
N THR A 59 6.28 -1.03 2.33
CA THR A 59 7.53 -1.81 2.39
C THR A 59 8.56 -1.29 1.41
N MET A 60 8.18 -0.97 0.16
CA MET A 60 9.12 -0.43 -0.81
C MET A 60 9.64 0.95 -0.41
N ALA A 61 8.78 1.82 0.11
CA ALA A 61 9.20 3.11 0.65
C ALA A 61 10.21 2.94 1.80
N ASP A 62 9.98 1.99 2.71
CA ASP A 62 10.90 1.70 3.81
C ASP A 62 12.26 1.20 3.32
N LEU A 63 12.27 0.29 2.34
CA LEU A 63 13.51 -0.23 1.74
C LEU A 63 14.28 0.86 0.98
N ALA A 64 13.57 1.80 0.38
CA ALA A 64 14.14 2.97 -0.29
C ALA A 64 14.50 4.13 0.67
N GLY A 65 14.32 3.96 1.99
CA GLY A 65 14.57 5.02 2.98
C GLY A 65 13.62 6.23 2.87
N ARG A 66 12.50 6.09 2.16
CA ARG A 66 11.49 7.15 1.98
C ARG A 66 10.56 7.23 3.19
N ARG A 67 10.05 8.44 3.47
CA ARG A 67 9.14 8.68 4.60
C ARG A 67 7.71 8.20 4.34
N ALA A 68 7.30 8.13 3.07
CA ALA A 68 6.00 7.64 2.64
C ALA A 68 6.07 7.13 1.18
N PRO A 69 5.17 6.22 0.76
CA PRO A 69 5.05 5.79 -0.62
C PRO A 69 4.58 6.92 -1.55
N GLY A 70 5.23 7.03 -2.71
CA GLY A 70 4.81 7.88 -3.82
C GLY A 70 4.12 7.08 -4.93
N LEU A 71 4.00 7.71 -6.09
CA LEU A 71 3.42 7.09 -7.29
C LEU A 71 4.19 5.85 -7.72
N ASP A 72 5.53 5.90 -7.72
CA ASP A 72 6.39 4.81 -8.17
C ASP A 72 6.21 3.54 -7.31
N GLU A 73 6.19 3.69 -5.98
CA GLU A 73 5.93 2.57 -5.08
C GLU A 73 4.52 2.00 -5.28
N VAL A 74 3.52 2.84 -5.50
CA VAL A 74 2.17 2.34 -5.74
C VAL A 74 2.07 1.60 -7.07
N ALA A 75 2.67 2.15 -8.14
CA ALA A 75 2.69 1.54 -9.45
C ALA A 75 3.42 0.18 -9.42
N ALA A 76 4.58 0.11 -8.77
CA ALA A 76 5.30 -1.14 -8.57
C ALA A 76 4.50 -2.15 -7.71
N ALA A 77 3.81 -1.69 -6.67
CA ALA A 77 3.01 -2.57 -5.82
C ALA A 77 1.80 -3.14 -6.58
N LEU A 78 1.22 -2.36 -7.49
CA LEU A 78 0.17 -2.79 -8.41
C LEU A 78 0.68 -3.78 -9.45
N SER A 79 1.91 -3.63 -9.95
CA SER A 79 2.45 -4.57 -10.94
C SER A 79 2.68 -5.98 -10.37
N PHE A 80 2.95 -6.12 -9.07
CA PHE A 80 3.02 -7.43 -8.41
C PHE A 80 1.67 -8.14 -8.28
N ARG A 81 0.56 -7.44 -8.54
CA ARG A 81 -0.79 -8.01 -8.50
C ARG A 81 -1.23 -8.65 -9.81
N GLN A 82 -0.40 -8.66 -10.86
CA GLN A 82 -0.74 -9.40 -12.07
C GLN A 82 -1.26 -10.78 -11.66
N PRO A 83 -2.49 -11.15 -12.06
CA PRO A 83 -2.97 -12.49 -11.80
C PRO A 83 -1.87 -13.41 -12.30
N GLY A 84 -1.40 -14.33 -11.44
CA GLY A 84 -0.41 -15.31 -11.85
C GLY A 84 -0.84 -15.80 -13.22
N ALA A 85 0.04 -15.62 -14.22
CA ALA A 85 -0.20 -16.09 -15.58
C ALA A 85 -0.91 -17.43 -15.45
N SER A 86 -2.12 -17.52 -16.01
CA SER A 86 -2.97 -18.71 -15.93
C SER A 86 -2.08 -19.93 -16.00
N ARG A 87 -1.96 -20.65 -14.89
CA ARG A 87 -1.28 -21.93 -14.86
C ARG A 87 -2.28 -23.01 -15.21
#